data_AF-A0A0S8D0C4-F1
#
_entry.id   AF-A0A0S8D0C4-F1
#
_cell.length_a   1.000
_cell.length_b   1.000
_cell.length_c   1.000
_cell.angle_alpha   90.00
_cell.angle_beta   90.00
_cell.angle_gamma   90.00
#
_symmetry.space_group_name_H-M   'P 1'
#
loop_
_entity.id
_entity.type
_entity.pdbx_description
1 polymer ?
#
loop_
_entity_poly.entity_id
_entity_poly.type
_entity_poly.pdbx_seq_one_letter_code
_entity_poly.pdbx_strand_id
1 'polypeptide(L)' 'MRLQSSQGSLSLEAREVVANLNGLAAQIMCEHYEDLTVSMRLRVTNVIKNTKQILDDDQIPKS' A
#
# COMPACT_ATOMS: atom_id res chain seq x y z
N MET A 1 3.73 9.94 -26.18
CA MET A 1 2.36 9.47 -25.81
C MET A 1 2.25 9.52 -24.30
N ARG A 2 1.30 10.28 -23.74
CA ARG A 2 1.00 10.25 -22.30
C ARG A 2 0.09 9.04 -22.05
N LEU A 3 0.50 8.13 -21.17
CA LEU A 3 -0.37 7.06 -20.68
C LEU A 3 -1.51 7.73 -19.91
N GLN A 4 -2.72 7.69 -20.46
CA GLN A 4 -3.93 8.07 -19.73
C GLN A 4 -4.08 7.09 -18.57
N SER A 5 -3.89 7.56 -17.34
CA SER A 5 -4.22 6.79 -16.14
C SER A 5 -5.73 6.62 -16.10
N SER A 6 -6.23 5.41 -16.31
CA SER A 6 -7.61 5.06 -16.01
C SER A 6 -7.79 5.05 -14.48
N GLN A 7 -7.84 6.24 -13.87
CA GLN A 7 -8.12 6.42 -12.45
C GLN A 7 -9.62 6.18 -12.20
N GLY A 8 -10.02 4.92 -12.10
CA GLY A 8 -11.24 4.55 -11.38
C GLY A 8 -10.99 4.69 -9.87
N SER A 9 -12.00 5.09 -9.10
CA SER A 9 -11.93 4.94 -7.63
C SER A 9 -11.98 3.45 -7.31
N LEU A 10 -11.26 3.02 -6.28
CA LEU A 10 -11.30 1.63 -5.82
C LEU A 10 -12.73 1.29 -5.39
N SER A 11 -13.15 0.05 -5.62
CA SER A 11 -14.31 -0.48 -4.92
C SER A 11 -14.03 -0.51 -3.40
N LEU A 12 -15.09 -0.50 -2.59
CA LEU A 12 -14.95 -0.62 -1.14
C LEU A 12 -14.14 -1.88 -0.75
N GLU A 13 -14.44 -3.01 -1.39
CA GLU A 13 -13.74 -4.28 -1.18
C GLU A 13 -12.24 -4.17 -1.53
N ALA A 14 -11.91 -3.55 -2.67
CA ALA A 14 -10.51 -3.35 -3.06
C ALA A 14 -9.77 -2.43 -2.06
N ARG A 15 -10.44 -1.37 -1.58
CA ARG A 15 -9.89 -0.47 -0.56
C ARG A 15 -9.63 -1.21 0.75
N GLU A 16 -10.55 -2.06 1.21
CA GLU A 16 -10.38 -2.89 2.42
C GLU A 16 -9.20 -3.85 2.27
N VAL A 17 -9.07 -4.53 1.13
CA VAL A 17 -7.93 -5.41 0.86
C VAL A 17 -6.61 -4.65 0.93
N VAL A 18 -6.52 -3.48 0.30
CA VAL A 18 -5.29 -2.66 0.32
C VAL A 18 -4.97 -2.16 1.73
N ALA A 19 -5.99 -1.74 2.50
CA ALA A 19 -5.81 -1.33 3.90
C ALA A 19 -5.32 -2.48 4.78
N ASN A 20 -5.89 -3.68 4.63
CA ASN A 20 -5.45 -4.88 5.34
C ASN A 20 -4.00 -5.25 4.99
N LEU A 21 -3.62 -5.17 3.71
CA LEU A 21 -2.23 -5.40 3.29
C LEU A 21 -1.27 -4.39 3.91
N ASN A 22 -1.65 -3.11 3.98
CA ASN A 22 -0.85 -2.07 4.63
C ASN A 22 -0.65 -2.39 6.12
N GLY A 23 -1.74 -2.72 6.82
CA GLY A 23 -1.73 -3.06 8.24
C GLY A 23 -0.87 -4.29 8.54
N LEU A 24 -1.04 -5.38 7.81
CA LEU A 24 -0.25 -6.60 7.97
C LEU A 24 1.24 -6.36 7.70
N ALA A 25 1.58 -5.57 6.67
CA ALA A 25 2.96 -5.22 6.38
C ALA A 25 3.59 -4.38 7.51
N ALA A 26 2.82 -3.43 8.07
CA ALA A 26 3.26 -2.64 9.23
C ALA A 26 3.44 -3.53 10.48
N GLN A 27 2.54 -4.48 10.71
CA GLN A 27 2.65 -5.44 11.81
C GLN A 27 3.90 -6.30 11.68
N ILE A 28 4.19 -6.84 10.49
CA ILE A 28 5.42 -7.59 10.21
C ILE A 28 6.67 -6.75 10.54
N MET A 29 6.69 -5.47 10.15
CA MET A 29 7.80 -4.57 10.46
C MET A 29 7.88 -4.19 11.93
N CYS A 30 6.80 -4.29 12.71
CA CYS A 30 6.78 -3.97 14.13
C CYS A 30 7.22 -5.17 14.98
N GLU A 31 6.69 -6.36 14.67
CA GLU A 31 6.86 -7.57 15.48
C GLU A 31 8.11 -8.38 15.09
N HIS A 32 8.50 -8.36 13.82
CA HIS A 32 9.54 -9.24 13.28
C HIS A 32 10.73 -8.50 12.69
N TYR A 33 10.88 -7.19 12.96
CA TYR A 33 11.93 -6.38 12.35
C TYR A 33 13.31 -7.04 12.42
N GLU A 34 13.71 -7.48 13.61
CA GLU A 34 15.02 -8.05 13.88
C GLU A 34 15.26 -9.37 13.14
N ASP A 35 14.22 -10.18 12.94
CA ASP A 35 14.27 -11.48 12.26
C ASP A 35 14.34 -11.36 10.72
N LEU A 36 13.96 -10.19 10.18
CA LEU A 36 13.96 -9.96 8.74
C LEU A 36 15.35 -9.60 8.23
N THR A 37 15.74 -10.21 7.11
CA THR A 37 16.90 -9.75 6.34
C THR A 37 16.69 -8.32 5.83
N VAL A 38 17.78 -7.57 5.57
CA VAL A 38 17.70 -6.21 4.99
C VAL A 38 16.86 -6.17 3.72
N SER A 39 17.01 -7.18 2.84
CA SER A 39 16.22 -7.28 1.61
C SER A 39 14.73 -7.43 1.89
N MET A 40 14.34 -8.24 2.88
CA MET A 40 12.94 -8.39 3.28
C MET A 40 12.38 -7.11 3.88
N ARG A 41 13.13 -6.43 4.76
CA ARG A 41 12.71 -5.13 5.34
C ARG A 41 12.42 -4.10 4.24
N LEU A 42 13.28 -4.02 3.23
CA LEU A 42 13.08 -3.12 2.08
C LEU A 42 11.81 -3.47 1.29
N ARG A 43 11.57 -4.77 1.05
CA ARG A 43 10.37 -5.22 0.34
C ARG A 43 9.09 -4.91 1.13
N VAL A 44 9.07 -5.16 2.43
CA VAL A 44 7.89 -4.87 3.27
C VAL A 44 7.67 -3.36 3.38
N THR A 45 8.74 -2.57 3.51
CA THR A 45 8.67 -1.09 3.45
C THR A 45 8.05 -0.61 2.14
N ASN A 46 8.43 -1.20 1.00
CA ASN A 46 7.84 -0.85 -0.29
C ASN A 46 6.35 -1.21 -0.37
N VAL A 47 5.93 -2.33 0.22
CA VAL A 47 4.50 -2.70 0.31
C VAL A 47 3.74 -1.64 1.11
N ILE A 48 4.25 -1.24 2.28
CA ILE A 48 3.63 -0.19 3.11
C ILE A 48 3.51 1.12 2.32
N LYS A 49 4.60 1.56 1.68
CA LYS A 49 4.61 2.81 0.91
C LYS A 49 3.60 2.78 -0.24
N ASN A 50 3.60 1.70 -1.03
CA ASN A 50 2.74 1.60 -2.21
C ASN A 50 1.27 1.47 -1.84
N THR A 51 0.93 0.65 -0.85
CA THR A 51 -0.46 0.49 -0.40
C THR A 51 -0.99 1.78 0.22
N LYS A 52 -0.17 2.52 0.97
CA LYS A 52 -0.54 3.85 1.48
C LYS A 52 -0.79 4.84 0.34
N GLN A 53 0.09 4.92 -0.65
CA GLN A 53 -0.11 5.79 -1.81
C GLN A 53 -1.41 5.48 -2.55
N ILE A 54 -1.71 4.20 -2.76
CA ILE A 54 -2.97 3.76 -3.40
C ILE A 54 -4.20 4.24 -2.62
N LEU A 55 -4.17 4.12 -1.29
CA LEU A 55 -5.28 4.56 -0.43
C LEU A 55 -5.41 6.09 -0.36
N ASP A 56 -4.28 6.81 -0.39
CA ASP A 56 -4.25 8.27 -0.38
C ASP A 56 -4.77 8.83 -1.73
N ASP A 57 -4.33 8.26 -2.85
CA ASP A 57 -4.77 8.64 -4.20
C ASP A 57 -6.28 8.43 -4.41
N ASP A 58 -6.86 7.43 -3.74
CA ASP A 58 -8.30 7.13 -3.79
C ASP A 58 -9.15 8.04 -2.88
N GLN A 59 -8.55 8.78 -1.94
CA GLN A 59 -9.23 9.75 -1.07
C GLN A 59 -9.29 11.17 -1.65
N ILE A 60 -8.53 11.46 -2.72
CA ILE A 60 -8.52 12.79 -3.33
C ILE A 60 -9.87 13.03 -4.03
N PRO A 61 -10.66 14.05 -3.62
CA PRO A 61 -11.92 14.39 -4.28
C PRO A 61 -11.65 14.72 -5.74
N LYS A 62 -12.34 14.05 -6.66
CA LYS A 62 -12.27 14.39 -8.08
C LYS A 62 -13.09 15.65 -8.32
N SER A 63 -12.42 16.68 -8.84
CA SER A 63 -12.99 17.99 -9.20
C SER A 63 -14.00 17.88 -10.34
#